data_AF-A0A4R0GEB7-F1
#
_entry.id   AF-A0A4R0GEB7-F1
#
_cell.length_a   1.000
_cell.length_b   1.000
_cell.length_c   1.000
_cell.angle_alpha   90.00
_cell.angle_beta   90.00
_cell.angle_gamma   90.00
#
_symmetry.space_group_name_H-M   'P 1'
#
loop_
_entity.id
_entity.type
_entity.pdbx_description
1 polymer ?
#
loop_
_entity_poly.entity_id
_entity_poly.type
_entity_poly.pdbx_seq_one_letter_code
_entity_poly.pdbx_strand_id
1 'polypeptide(L)'
;MSIGEVKAALSAAVNAARAGQGVFDRAVAKAEAATTAAEAVFHGSRHEEVAATRQALVAARAEVEPTRRRFDATMHRTAEYLTRLG
;
A
#
# COMPACT_ATOMS: atom_id res chain seq x y z
N MET A 1 -19.48 -8.69 -23.93
CA MET A 1 -19.70 -8.03 -22.63
C MET A 1 -20.81 -7.01 -22.76
N SER A 2 -21.84 -7.11 -21.92
CA SER A 2 -22.88 -6.12 -21.74
C SER A 2 -22.41 -4.96 -20.88
N ILE A 3 -23.12 -3.83 -20.90
CA ILE A 3 -22.86 -2.69 -20.01
C ILE A 3 -22.93 -3.14 -18.53
N GLY A 4 -23.85 -4.04 -18.19
CA GLY A 4 -23.97 -4.60 -16.84
C GLY A 4 -22.71 -5.39 -16.42
N GLU A 5 -22.15 -6.19 -17.32
CA GLU A 5 -20.90 -6.94 -17.07
C GLU A 5 -19.70 -6.00 -16.90
N VAL A 6 -19.63 -4.93 -17.70
CA VAL A 6 -18.57 -3.91 -17.55
C VAL A 6 -18.67 -3.22 -16.19
N LYS A 7 -19.87 -2.80 -15.77
CA LYS A 7 -20.08 -2.18 -14.44
C LYS A 7 -19.71 -3.12 -13.30
N ALA A 8 -20.09 -4.40 -13.40
CA ALA A 8 -19.74 -5.40 -12.40
C ALA A 8 -18.21 -5.57 -12.29
N ALA A 9 -17.50 -5.64 -13.42
CA ALA A 9 -16.05 -5.74 -13.45
C ALA A 9 -15.36 -4.50 -12.85
N LEU A 10 -15.84 -3.29 -13.15
CA LEU A 10 -15.30 -2.04 -12.61
C LEU A 10 -15.54 -1.94 -11.08
N SER A 11 -16.73 -2.28 -10.61
CA SER A 11 -17.02 -2.35 -9.17
C SER A 11 -16.11 -3.36 -8.46
N ALA A 12 -15.89 -4.52 -9.07
CA ALA A 12 -14.97 -5.52 -8.54
C ALA A 12 -13.53 -4.99 -8.48
N ALA A 13 -13.08 -4.24 -9.50
CA ALA A 13 -11.77 -3.61 -9.51
C ALA A 13 -11.60 -2.55 -8.41
N VAL A 14 -12.62 -1.71 -8.15
CA VAL A 14 -12.58 -0.75 -7.01
C VAL A 14 -12.46 -1.48 -5.68
N ASN A 15 -13.26 -2.54 -5.48
CA ASN A 15 -13.22 -3.33 -4.26
C ASN A 15 -11.86 -4.02 -4.08
N ALA A 16 -11.28 -4.56 -5.15
CA ALA A 16 -9.96 -5.16 -5.14
C ALA A 16 -8.86 -4.13 -4.81
N ALA A 17 -8.93 -2.93 -5.40
CA ALA A 17 -7.99 -1.85 -5.10
C ALA A 17 -8.07 -1.43 -3.62
N ARG A 18 -9.28 -1.27 -3.08
CA ARG A 18 -9.48 -0.95 -1.65
C ARG A 18 -8.92 -2.04 -0.73
N ALA A 19 -9.21 -3.31 -1.04
CA ALA A 19 -8.67 -4.44 -0.27
C ALA A 19 -7.14 -4.49 -0.34
N GLY A 20 -6.58 -4.26 -1.53
CA GLY A 20 -5.13 -4.19 -1.77
C GLY A 20 -4.47 -3.09 -0.96
N GLN A 21 -5.04 -1.88 -0.94
CA GLN A 21 -4.55 -0.77 -0.10
C GLN A 21 -4.54 -1.15 1.38
N GLY A 22 -5.62 -1.77 1.88
CA GLY A 22 -5.68 -2.22 3.27
C GLY A 22 -4.71 -3.36 3.63
N VAL A 23 -4.35 -4.22 2.68
CA VAL A 23 -3.28 -5.21 2.87
C VAL A 23 -1.91 -4.52 2.90
N PHE A 24 -1.67 -3.61 1.96
CA PHE A 24 -0.43 -2.84 1.87
C PHE A 24 -0.18 -2.04 3.15
N ASP A 25 -1.18 -1.32 3.66
CA ASP A 25 -1.08 -0.54 4.90
C ASP A 25 -0.73 -1.39 6.11
N ARG A 26 -1.30 -2.60 6.21
CA ARG A 26 -0.97 -3.55 7.28
C ARG A 26 0.45 -4.07 7.16
N ALA A 27 0.94 -4.31 5.94
CA ALA A 27 2.32 -4.73 5.71
C ALA A 27 3.31 -3.64 6.11
N VAL A 28 3.02 -2.38 5.76
CA VAL A 28 3.81 -1.22 6.17
C VAL A 28 3.86 -1.13 7.70
N ALA A 29 2.70 -1.11 8.38
CA ALA A 29 2.64 -1.01 9.83
C ALA A 29 3.44 -2.13 10.55
N LYS A 30 3.39 -3.37 10.03
CA LYS A 30 4.18 -4.49 10.55
C LYS A 30 5.68 -4.29 10.37
N ALA A 31 6.12 -3.82 9.19
CA ALA A 31 7.53 -3.54 8.92
C ALA A 31 8.06 -2.45 9.86
N GLU A 32 7.29 -1.38 10.06
CA GLU A 32 7.66 -0.30 10.97
C GLU A 32 7.79 -0.79 12.42
N ALA A 33 6.82 -1.55 12.92
CA ALA A 33 6.85 -2.11 14.26
C ALA A 33 8.05 -3.05 14.47
N ALA A 34 8.34 -3.91 13.48
CA ALA A 34 9.48 -4.83 13.54
C ALA A 34 10.81 -4.08 13.58
N THR A 35 10.96 -3.01 12.79
CA THR A 35 12.19 -2.19 12.83
C THR A 35 12.33 -1.44 14.15
N THR A 36 11.27 -0.86 14.70
CA THR A 36 11.33 -0.23 16.02
C THR A 36 11.71 -1.23 17.12
N ALA A 37 11.16 -2.45 17.07
CA ALA A 37 11.53 -3.51 18.01
C ALA A 37 13.01 -3.91 17.86
N ALA A 38 13.51 -4.04 16.62
CA ALA A 38 14.91 -4.30 16.36
C ALA A 38 15.80 -3.16 16.89
N GLU A 39 15.47 -1.91 16.62
CA GLU A 39 16.21 -0.74 17.13
C GLU A 39 16.28 -0.73 18.67
N ALA A 40 15.19 -1.09 19.35
CA ALA A 40 15.16 -1.19 20.81
C ALA A 40 16.05 -2.33 21.34
N VAL A 41 16.04 -3.50 20.68
CA VAL A 41 16.89 -4.65 21.06
C VAL A 41 18.37 -4.35 20.82
N PHE A 42 18.70 -3.67 19.72
CA PHE A 42 20.07 -3.36 19.35
C PHE A 42 20.57 -2.02 19.89
N HIS A 43 19.86 -1.39 20.83
CA HIS A 43 20.20 -0.07 21.33
C HIS A 43 21.59 -0.08 22.00
N GLY A 44 22.57 0.58 21.35
CA GLY A 44 23.98 0.62 21.77
C GLY A 44 24.93 -0.22 20.91
N SER A 45 24.41 -1.10 20.06
CA SER A 45 25.18 -1.87 19.10
C SER A 45 25.36 -1.08 17.80
N ARG A 46 26.62 -0.86 17.37
CA ARG A 46 26.95 -0.34 16.02
C ARG A 46 26.86 -1.45 14.95
N HIS A 47 25.88 -2.34 15.05
CA HIS A 47 25.76 -3.44 14.10
C HIS A 47 25.39 -2.89 12.71
N GLU A 48 26.27 -3.11 11.74
CA GLU A 48 26.08 -2.67 10.34
C GLU A 48 24.77 -3.19 9.74
N GLU A 49 24.34 -4.38 10.14
CA GLU A 49 23.07 -4.98 9.71
C GLU A 49 21.84 -4.18 10.16
N VAL A 50 21.89 -3.55 11.34
CA VAL A 50 20.79 -2.71 11.85
C VAL A 50 20.73 -1.41 11.06
N ALA A 51 21.89 -0.82 10.74
CA ALA A 51 21.98 0.36 9.90
C ALA A 51 21.49 0.09 8.46
N ALA A 52 21.89 -1.05 7.88
CA ALA A 52 21.44 -1.47 6.55
C ALA A 52 19.92 -1.73 6.51
N THR A 53 19.38 -2.41 7.53
CA THR A 53 17.94 -2.66 7.66
C THR A 53 17.17 -1.35 7.80
N ARG A 54 17.69 -0.39 8.56
CA ARG A 54 17.09 0.95 8.70
C ARG A 54 17.06 1.70 7.37
N GLN A 55 18.15 1.67 6.60
CA GLN A 55 18.19 2.30 5.27
C GLN A 55 17.18 1.64 4.31
N ALA A 56 17.07 0.31 4.33
CA ALA A 56 16.08 -0.40 3.54
C ALA A 56 14.64 0.00 3.91
N LEU A 57 14.34 0.17 5.21
CA LEU A 57 13.03 0.64 5.66
C LEU A 57 12.76 2.08 5.22
N VAL A 58 13.75 2.98 5.29
CA VAL A 58 13.59 4.37 4.84
C VAL A 58 13.28 4.42 3.34
N ALA A 59 13.98 3.64 2.53
CA ALA A 59 13.70 3.52 1.10
C ALA A 59 12.28 2.95 0.85
N ALA A 60 11.88 1.93 1.59
CA ALA A 60 10.52 1.38 1.50
C ALA A 60 9.45 2.41 1.90
N ARG A 61 9.67 3.19 2.97
CA ARG A 61 8.76 4.27 3.42
C ARG A 61 8.57 5.34 2.35
N ALA A 62 9.61 5.67 1.59
CA ALA A 62 9.52 6.63 0.49
C ALA A 62 8.52 6.19 -0.60
N GLU A 63 8.33 4.88 -0.78
CA GLU A 63 7.40 4.30 -1.76
C GLU A 63 5.97 4.11 -1.22
N VAL A 64 5.75 4.22 0.09
CA VAL A 64 4.43 3.99 0.71
C VAL A 64 3.39 4.98 0.21
N GLU A 65 3.68 6.28 0.36
CA GLU A 65 2.73 7.33 0.01
C GLU A 65 2.46 7.40 -1.51
N PRO A 66 3.47 7.31 -2.40
CA PRO A 66 3.23 7.13 -3.84
C PRO A 66 2.34 5.93 -4.16
N THR A 67 2.52 4.79 -3.47
CA THR A 67 1.74 3.58 -3.71
C THR A 67 0.29 3.74 -3.25
N ARG A 68 0.05 4.36 -2.09
CA ARG A 68 -1.30 4.74 -1.62
C ARG A 68 -2.02 5.61 -2.63
N ARG A 69 -1.36 6.67 -3.12
CA ARG A 69 -1.93 7.55 -4.15
C ARG A 69 -2.29 6.82 -5.43
N ARG A 70 -1.55 5.77 -5.83
CA ARG A 70 -1.90 4.93 -6.99
C ARG A 70 -3.16 4.11 -6.75
N PHE A 71 -3.37 3.56 -5.55
CA PHE A 71 -4.64 2.91 -5.18
C PHE A 71 -5.80 3.92 -5.24
N ASP A 72 -5.64 5.09 -4.64
CA ASP A 72 -6.68 6.12 -4.61
C ASP A 72 -7.04 6.60 -6.02
N ALA A 73 -6.03 6.87 -6.86
CA ALA A 73 -6.22 7.27 -8.25
C ALA A 73 -6.95 6.19 -9.07
N THR A 74 -6.61 4.92 -8.84
CA THR A 74 -7.26 3.79 -9.52
C THR A 74 -8.73 3.71 -9.12
N MET A 75 -9.04 3.79 -7.82
CA MET A 75 -10.42 3.78 -7.33
C MET A 75 -11.20 4.98 -7.86
N HIS A 76 -10.62 6.18 -7.82
CA HIS A 76 -11.28 7.41 -8.27
C HIS A 76 -11.62 7.37 -9.76
N ARG A 77 -10.65 7.04 -10.62
CA ARG A 77 -10.87 6.96 -12.08
C ARG A 77 -11.86 5.87 -12.46
N THR A 78 -11.80 4.72 -11.78
CA THR A 78 -12.71 3.60 -12.02
C THR A 78 -14.14 3.96 -11.60
N ALA A 79 -14.31 4.62 -10.45
CA ALA A 79 -15.59 5.09 -9.98
C ALA A 79 -16.19 6.17 -10.90
N GLU A 80 -15.37 7.14 -11.33
CA GLU A 80 -15.77 8.18 -12.28
C GLU A 80 -16.27 7.57 -13.61
N TYR A 81 -15.55 6.57 -14.12
CA TYR A 81 -15.96 5.87 -15.34
C TYR A 81 -17.26 5.09 -15.13
N LEU A 82 -17.43 4.43 -13.98
CA LEU A 82 -18.67 3.74 -13.63
C LEU A 82 -19.87 4.69 -13.58
N THR A 83 -19.72 5.87 -12.99
CA THR A 83 -20.76 6.92 -12.98
C THR A 83 -21.13 7.38 -14.39
N ARG A 84 -20.16 7.49 -15.30
CA ARG A 84 -20.41 7.86 -16.70
C ARG A 84 -21.13 6.79 -17.52
N LEU A 85 -21.05 5.52 -17.10
CA LEU A 85 -21.79 4.42 -17.72
C LEU A 85 -23.27 4.35 -17.31
N GLY A 86 -23.74 5.28 -16.46
CA GLY A 86 -25.13 5.46 -16.06
C GLY A 86 -25.70 4.29 -15.29
#